data_AF-A0A428VUT9-F1
#
_entry.id   AF-A0A428VUT9-F1
#
_cell.length_a   1.000
_cell.length_b   1.000
_cell.length_c   1.000
_cell.angle_alpha   90.00
_cell.angle_beta   90.00
_cell.angle_gamma   90.00
#
_symmetry.space_group_name_H-M   'P 1'
#
loop_
_entity.id
_entity.type
_entity.pdbx_description
1 polymer ?
#
loop_
_entity_poly.entity_id
_entity_poly.type
_entity_poly.pdbx_seq_one_letter_code
_entity_poly.pdbx_strand_id
1 'polypeptide(L)'
;MLGSKASGVDADVYQRALGDELRRLRRRRGWTRKELQQQLPSGISVQTLATYELGSRQCSVVRLVELCLAMDELPQHLIARVHQRVAVEERGDIRVNVRSLAALVEPHLAPLRHWAEERLPQPGAGHDVQLDLAALCHMAELCDLQPAELVVLLRRRPEQEVVGSKPCSR
;
A
#
# COMPACT_ATOMS: atom_id res chain seq x y z
N MET A 1 4.25 26.16 15.32
CA MET A 1 4.27 26.52 13.90
C MET A 1 3.56 25.43 13.13
N LEU A 2 2.45 25.79 12.49
CA LEU A 2 1.60 24.91 11.70
C LEU A 2 2.31 24.58 10.39
N GLY A 3 2.72 23.32 10.22
CA GLY A 3 3.18 22.76 8.95
C GLY A 3 2.16 21.75 8.45
N SER A 4 1.17 22.25 7.71
CA SER A 4 0.27 21.42 6.89
C SER A 4 1.12 20.56 5.94
N LYS A 5 1.32 19.27 6.25
CA LYS A 5 1.93 18.35 5.28
C LYS A 5 0.84 17.92 4.29
N ALA A 6 0.97 18.45 3.09
CA ALA A 6 0.01 18.39 2.01
C ALA A 6 -0.50 16.97 1.74
N SER A 7 -1.81 16.91 1.52
CA SER A 7 -2.55 15.87 0.81
C SER A 7 -2.14 15.82 -0.67
N GLY A 8 -0.89 15.42 -0.94
CA GLY A 8 -0.36 15.19 -2.28
C GLY A 8 0.21 13.77 -2.35
N VAL A 9 -0.04 13.08 -3.47
CA VAL A 9 0.57 11.78 -3.75
C VAL A 9 2.09 11.91 -3.63
N ASP A 10 2.74 11.05 -2.83
CA ASP A 10 4.19 11.01 -2.78
C ASP A 10 4.71 10.54 -4.15
N ALA A 11 5.22 11.49 -4.93
CA ALA A 11 5.64 11.25 -6.30
C ALA A 11 6.77 10.22 -6.39
N ASP A 12 7.65 10.15 -5.38
CA ASP A 12 8.75 9.21 -5.36
C ASP A 12 8.26 7.79 -5.05
N VAL A 13 7.32 7.65 -4.11
CA VAL A 13 6.64 6.37 -3.83
C VAL A 13 5.89 5.90 -5.08
N TYR A 14 5.13 6.80 -5.72
CA TYR A 14 4.37 6.47 -6.93
C TYR A 14 5.28 6.05 -8.09
N GLN A 15 6.40 6.74 -8.27
CA GLN A 15 7.38 6.45 -9.31
C GLN A 15 8.09 5.10 -9.07
N ARG A 16 8.44 4.77 -7.82
CA ARG A 16 9.01 3.45 -7.46
C ARG A 16 8.01 2.32 -7.72
N ALA A 17 6.75 2.50 -7.27
CA ALA A 17 5.69 1.52 -7.49
C ALA A 17 5.42 1.29 -8.99
N LEU A 18 5.44 2.36 -9.80
CA LEU A 18 5.33 2.27 -11.26
C LEU A 18 6.48 1.46 -11.88
N GLY A 19 7.73 1.76 -11.49
CA GLY A 19 8.91 1.04 -11.97
C GLY A 19 8.86 -0.46 -11.65
N ASP A 20 8.46 -0.80 -10.43
CA ASP A 20 8.25 -2.17 -9.98
C ASP A 20 7.21 -2.91 -10.84
N GLU A 21 6.08 -2.29 -11.12
CA GLU A 21 5.03 -2.91 -11.93
C GLU A 21 5.45 -3.08 -13.39
N LEU A 22 6.20 -2.13 -13.97
CA LEU A 22 6.82 -2.29 -15.29
C LEU A 22 7.79 -3.47 -15.32
N ARG A 23 8.64 -3.59 -14.29
CA ARG A 23 9.57 -4.71 -14.15
C ARG A 23 8.84 -6.05 -14.03
N ARG A 24 7.75 -6.10 -13.27
CA ARG A 24 6.90 -7.29 -13.13
C ARG A 24 6.24 -7.68 -14.45
N LEU A 25 5.69 -6.72 -15.19
CA LEU A 25 5.12 -6.96 -16.52
C LEU A 25 6.13 -7.59 -17.47
N ARG A 26 7.31 -6.99 -17.59
CA ARG A 26 8.37 -7.53 -18.45
C ARG A 26 8.76 -8.95 -18.05
N ARG A 27 8.89 -9.22 -16.74
CA ARG A 27 9.22 -10.55 -16.23
C ARG A 27 8.12 -11.58 -16.48
N ARG A 28 6.84 -11.20 -16.38
CA ARG A 28 5.70 -12.08 -16.70
C ARG A 28 5.70 -12.50 -18.17
N ARG A 29 6.21 -11.65 -19.07
CA ARG A 29 6.45 -11.99 -20.48
C ARG A 29 7.67 -12.89 -20.70
N GLY A 30 8.47 -13.15 -19.66
CA GLY A 30 9.73 -13.88 -19.77
C GLY A 30 10.87 -13.08 -20.42
N TRP A 31 10.69 -11.77 -20.64
CA TRP A 31 11.64 -10.96 -21.38
C TRP A 31 12.74 -10.36 -20.50
N THR A 32 13.94 -10.26 -21.05
CA THR A 32 15.02 -9.38 -20.64
C THR A 32 14.72 -7.94 -21.07
N ARG A 33 15.46 -6.96 -20.52
CA ARG A 33 15.33 -5.57 -20.95
C ARG A 33 15.74 -5.37 -22.41
N LYS A 34 16.67 -6.18 -22.91
CA LYS A 34 17.12 -6.12 -24.31
C LYS A 34 16.00 -6.58 -25.25
N GLU A 35 15.27 -7.62 -24.87
CA GLU A 35 14.10 -8.07 -25.63
C GLU A 35 12.97 -7.04 -25.59
N LEU A 36 12.68 -6.44 -24.42
CA LEU A 36 11.72 -5.33 -24.36
C LEU A 36 12.15 -4.15 -25.25
N GLN A 37 13.42 -3.77 -25.22
CA GLN A 37 13.96 -2.73 -26.11
C GLN A 37 13.68 -3.04 -27.58
N GLN A 38 13.84 -4.30 -28.00
CA GLN A 38 13.61 -4.72 -29.39
C GLN A 38 12.13 -4.63 -29.81
N GLN A 39 11.20 -4.70 -28.86
CA GLN A 39 9.76 -4.53 -29.13
C GLN A 39 9.33 -3.06 -29.19
N LEU A 40 10.18 -2.12 -28.79
CA LEU A 40 9.82 -0.70 -28.71
C LEU A 40 10.18 0.04 -30.00
N PRO A 41 9.23 0.80 -30.59
CA PRO A 41 9.48 1.55 -31.83
C PRO A 41 10.47 2.70 -31.67
N SER A 42 10.62 3.18 -30.44
CA SER A 42 11.25 4.46 -30.09
C SER A 42 12.69 4.32 -29.56
N GLY A 43 13.33 3.17 -29.78
CA GLY A 43 14.80 3.01 -29.71
C GLY A 43 15.46 3.37 -28.38
N ILE A 44 14.78 3.18 -27.24
CA ILE A 44 15.33 3.54 -25.93
C ILE A 44 16.43 2.58 -25.48
N SER A 45 17.42 3.09 -24.76
CA SER A 45 18.52 2.25 -24.27
C SER A 45 18.06 1.28 -23.17
N VAL A 46 18.76 0.14 -23.04
CA VAL A 46 18.58 -0.81 -21.94
C VAL A 46 18.82 -0.13 -20.57
N GLN A 47 19.74 0.82 -20.49
CA GLN A 47 19.99 1.58 -19.27
C GLN A 47 18.80 2.48 -18.91
N THR A 48 18.17 3.13 -19.90
CA THR A 48 16.96 3.92 -19.69
C THR A 48 15.82 3.05 -19.16
N LEU A 49 15.60 1.87 -19.76
CA LEU A 49 14.66 0.87 -19.24
C LEU A 49 14.96 0.46 -17.80
N ALA A 50 16.23 0.26 -17.45
CA ALA A 50 16.63 -0.05 -16.09
C ALA A 50 16.29 1.07 -15.10
N THR A 51 16.49 2.34 -15.48
CA THR A 51 16.14 3.49 -14.62
C THR A 51 14.63 3.68 -14.46
N TYR A 52 13.84 3.35 -15.49
CA TYR A 52 12.38 3.33 -15.38
C TYR A 52 11.89 2.23 -14.45
N GLU A 53 12.41 1.00 -14.62
CA GLU A 53 12.03 -0.14 -13.77
C GLU A 53 12.50 -0.02 -12.32
N LEU A 54 13.56 0.75 -12.06
CA LEU A 54 13.99 1.07 -10.70
C LEU A 54 13.13 2.19 -10.08
N GLY A 55 12.39 2.93 -10.90
CA GLY A 55 11.69 4.14 -10.47
C GLY A 55 12.62 5.30 -10.14
N SER A 56 13.87 5.31 -10.62
CA SER A 56 14.81 6.42 -10.41
C SER A 56 14.74 7.49 -11.51
N ARG A 57 13.95 7.24 -12.57
CA ARG A 57 13.70 8.19 -13.65
C ARG A 57 12.22 8.25 -14.00
N GLN A 58 11.67 9.46 -14.15
CA GLN A 58 10.32 9.67 -14.67
C GLN A 58 10.25 9.36 -16.16
N CYS A 59 9.14 8.76 -16.59
CA CYS A 59 8.80 8.59 -18.00
C CYS A 59 7.60 9.48 -18.34
N SER A 60 7.55 9.97 -19.58
CA SER A 60 6.38 10.70 -20.05
C SER A 60 5.17 9.76 -20.20
N VAL A 61 3.96 10.31 -20.23
CA VAL A 61 2.73 9.51 -20.44
C VAL A 61 2.81 8.73 -21.76
N VAL A 62 3.28 9.35 -22.85
CA VAL A 62 3.45 8.66 -24.14
C VAL A 62 4.42 7.49 -24.01
N ARG A 63 5.53 7.68 -23.28
CA ARG A 63 6.50 6.61 -23.02
C ARG A 63 5.90 5.45 -22.24
N LEU A 64 5.09 5.76 -21.23
CA LEU A 64 4.36 4.76 -20.46
C LEU A 64 3.43 3.95 -21.35
N VAL A 65 2.67 4.61 -22.23
CA VAL A 65 1.76 3.96 -23.17
C VAL A 65 2.51 3.00 -24.08
N GLU A 66 3.63 3.42 -24.69
CA GLU A 66 4.47 2.57 -25.52
C GLU A 66 4.95 1.31 -24.77
N LEU A 67 5.44 1.47 -23.54
CA LEU A 67 5.92 0.37 -22.72
C LEU A 67 4.82 -0.64 -22.40
N CYS A 68 3.63 -0.16 -22.05
CA CYS A 68 2.49 -1.02 -21.74
C CYS A 68 2.07 -1.81 -22.98
N LEU A 69 1.89 -1.13 -24.12
CA LEU A 69 1.45 -1.76 -25.36
C LEU A 69 2.48 -2.76 -25.90
N ALA A 70 3.78 -2.46 -25.82
CA ALA A 70 4.84 -3.40 -26.20
C ALA A 70 4.82 -4.68 -25.35
N MET A 71 4.36 -4.60 -24.11
CA MET A 71 4.17 -5.74 -23.21
C MET A 71 2.72 -6.23 -23.17
N ASP A 72 1.91 -5.83 -24.15
CA ASP A 72 0.50 -6.18 -24.34
C ASP A 72 -0.29 -6.10 -23.01
N GLU A 73 -0.20 -4.90 -22.43
CA GLU A 73 -0.90 -4.43 -21.25
C GLU A 73 -1.51 -3.06 -21.55
N LEU A 74 -2.67 -2.77 -20.93
CA LEU A 74 -3.30 -1.47 -21.05
C LEU A 74 -2.79 -0.50 -19.96
N PRO A 75 -2.44 0.75 -20.31
CA PRO A 75 -1.91 1.72 -19.34
C PRO A 75 -2.79 1.92 -18.11
N GLN A 76 -4.12 1.94 -18.27
CA GLN A 76 -5.06 2.13 -17.17
C GLN A 76 -5.01 0.98 -16.14
N HIS A 77 -4.73 -0.26 -16.56
CA HIS A 77 -4.61 -1.39 -15.64
C HIS A 77 -3.32 -1.31 -14.83
N LEU A 78 -2.22 -0.93 -15.49
CA LEU A 78 -0.96 -0.69 -14.80
C LEU A 78 -1.12 0.42 -13.75
N ILE A 79 -1.69 1.56 -14.14
CA ILE A 79 -1.94 2.68 -13.23
C ILE A 79 -2.86 2.29 -12.08
N ALA A 80 -3.90 1.48 -12.33
CA ALA A 80 -4.77 0.99 -11.27
C ALA A 80 -4.00 0.15 -10.23
N ARG A 81 -3.11 -0.76 -10.66
CA ARG A 81 -2.26 -1.54 -9.74
C ARG A 81 -1.29 -0.67 -8.96
N VAL A 82 -0.67 0.31 -9.62
CA VAL A 82 0.23 1.27 -8.96
C VAL A 82 -0.55 2.07 -7.91
N HIS A 83 -1.73 2.59 -8.26
CA HIS A 83 -2.57 3.35 -7.33
C HIS A 83 -3.00 2.50 -6.14
N GLN A 84 -3.41 1.25 -6.35
CA GLN A 84 -3.73 0.33 -5.25
C GLN A 84 -2.53 0.12 -4.33
N ARG A 85 -1.34 -0.11 -4.90
CA ARG A 85 -0.13 -0.35 -4.11
C ARG A 85 0.34 0.87 -3.34
N VAL A 86 0.35 2.04 -3.99
CA VAL A 86 0.72 3.31 -3.34
C VAL A 86 -0.31 3.71 -2.30
N ALA A 87 -1.61 3.55 -2.60
CA ALA A 87 -2.65 3.78 -1.60
C ALA A 87 -2.39 2.91 -0.37
N VAL A 88 -2.02 1.64 -0.56
CA VAL A 88 -1.72 0.73 0.55
C VAL A 88 -0.38 1.04 1.24
N GLU A 89 0.64 1.54 0.53
CA GLU A 89 1.95 1.92 1.09
C GLU A 89 1.89 3.26 1.84
N GLU A 90 1.13 4.24 1.35
CA GLU A 90 0.74 5.45 2.09
C GLU A 90 -0.18 5.12 3.29
N ARG A 91 -0.86 3.97 3.22
CA ARG A 91 -1.59 3.36 4.34
C ARG A 91 -0.72 2.37 5.13
N GLY A 92 0.57 2.24 4.83
CA GLY A 92 1.43 1.17 5.33
C GLY A 92 1.73 1.20 6.83
N ASP A 93 1.31 2.26 7.52
CA ASP A 93 1.36 2.40 8.97
C ASP A 93 -0.04 2.71 9.51
N ILE A 94 -1.01 1.81 9.30
CA ILE A 94 -2.29 1.96 10.00
C ILE A 94 -2.05 1.62 11.46
N ARG A 95 -2.11 2.64 12.29
CA ARG A 95 -2.22 2.49 13.74
C ARG A 95 -3.65 2.05 14.06
N VAL A 96 -3.79 0.85 14.61
CA VAL A 96 -5.06 0.31 15.07
C VAL A 96 -5.06 0.19 16.58
N ASN A 97 -6.17 0.57 17.20
CA ASN A 97 -6.38 0.34 18.61
C ASN A 97 -6.93 -1.08 18.82
N VAL A 98 -6.14 -1.95 19.45
CA VAL A 98 -6.45 -3.37 19.67
C VAL A 98 -7.73 -3.54 20.50
N ARG A 99 -7.99 -2.66 21.47
CA ARG A 99 -9.24 -2.69 22.25
C ARG A 99 -10.47 -2.42 21.39
N SER A 100 -10.35 -1.50 20.43
CA SER A 100 -11.42 -1.16 19.48
C SER A 100 -11.69 -2.30 18.48
N LEU A 101 -10.69 -3.13 18.19
CA LEU A 101 -10.85 -4.34 17.39
C LEU A 101 -11.46 -5.49 18.18
N ALA A 102 -11.08 -5.68 19.44
CA ALA A 102 -11.70 -6.68 20.31
C ALA A 102 -13.21 -6.42 20.53
N ALA A 103 -13.65 -5.16 20.43
CA ALA A 103 -15.06 -4.77 20.53
C ALA A 103 -15.88 -4.96 19.24
N LEU A 104 -15.30 -5.51 18.16
CA LEU A 104 -15.98 -5.80 16.90
C LEU A 104 -17.17 -6.78 17.10
N VAL A 105 -18.35 -6.44 16.57
CA VAL A 105 -19.55 -7.30 16.69
C VAL A 105 -19.89 -8.01 15.38
N GLU A 106 -19.35 -7.52 14.26
CA GLU A 106 -19.64 -8.04 12.94
C GLU A 106 -19.05 -9.46 12.74
N PRO A 107 -19.84 -10.46 12.29
CA PRO A 107 -19.36 -11.84 12.18
C PRO A 107 -18.19 -12.02 11.19
N HIS A 108 -18.21 -11.31 10.06
CA HIS A 108 -17.14 -11.38 9.06
C HIS A 108 -15.81 -10.74 9.54
N LEU A 109 -15.84 -9.99 10.65
CA LEU A 109 -14.66 -9.42 11.29
C LEU A 109 -14.21 -10.22 12.52
N ALA A 110 -14.76 -11.43 12.73
CA ALA A 110 -14.35 -12.32 13.82
C ALA A 110 -12.84 -12.63 13.85
N PRO A 111 -12.14 -12.81 12.70
CA PRO A 111 -10.69 -13.03 12.71
C PRO A 111 -9.90 -11.84 13.29
N LEU A 112 -10.30 -10.60 12.95
CA LEU A 112 -9.73 -9.38 13.52
C LEU A 112 -9.97 -9.26 15.02
N ARG A 113 -11.19 -9.62 15.48
CA ARG A 113 -11.53 -9.64 16.89
C ARG A 113 -10.67 -10.65 17.66
N HIS A 114 -10.59 -11.87 17.17
CA HIS A 114 -9.86 -12.94 17.85
C HIS A 114 -8.37 -12.61 17.97
N TRP A 115 -7.77 -12.15 16.87
CA TRP A 115 -6.39 -11.66 16.88
C TRP A 115 -6.18 -10.54 17.92
N ALA A 116 -7.14 -9.64 18.07
CA ALA A 116 -7.05 -8.56 19.05
C ALA A 116 -7.18 -9.06 20.50
N GLU A 117 -8.10 -9.99 20.76
CA GLU A 117 -8.29 -10.64 22.05
C GLU A 117 -7.03 -11.39 22.51
N GLU A 118 -6.34 -12.07 21.60
CA GLU A 118 -5.06 -12.76 21.88
C GLU A 118 -3.92 -11.81 22.24
N ARG A 119 -4.04 -10.53 21.84
CA ARG A 119 -2.98 -9.53 21.97
C ARG A 119 -3.14 -8.62 23.18
N LEU A 120 -4.37 -8.46 23.70
CA LEU A 120 -4.68 -7.69 24.91
C LEU A 120 -3.98 -8.14 26.21
N PRO A 121 -3.75 -9.45 26.48
CA PRO A 121 -3.14 -9.91 27.72
C PRO A 121 -1.62 -9.66 27.82
N GLN A 122 -0.96 -9.22 26.74
CA GLN A 122 0.50 -9.14 26.69
C GLN A 122 1.04 -7.92 27.46
N PRO A 123 1.81 -8.09 28.55
CA PRO A 123 2.30 -6.99 29.36
C PRO A 123 3.30 -6.11 28.58
N GLY A 124 3.07 -4.81 28.57
CA GLY A 124 3.92 -3.82 27.88
C GLY A 124 3.53 -3.53 26.43
N ALA A 125 2.53 -4.23 25.87
CA ALA A 125 1.97 -3.87 24.58
C ALA A 125 1.13 -2.60 24.70
N GLY A 126 1.50 -1.55 23.97
CA GLY A 126 0.61 -0.41 23.77
C GLY A 126 -0.71 -0.88 23.18
N HIS A 127 -1.81 -0.20 23.53
CA HIS A 127 -3.12 -0.50 22.96
C HIS A 127 -3.18 -0.20 21.46
N ASP A 128 -2.21 0.53 20.93
CA ASP A 128 -2.08 0.87 19.53
C ASP A 128 -0.98 0.03 18.87
N VAL A 129 -1.36 -0.72 17.84
CA VAL A 129 -0.47 -1.56 17.04
C VAL A 129 -0.36 -0.98 15.64
N GLN A 130 0.84 -0.96 15.09
CA GLN A 130 1.09 -0.57 13.71
C GLN A 130 0.97 -1.82 12.84
N LEU A 131 0.03 -1.81 11.89
CA LEU A 131 -0.13 -2.87 10.91
C LEU A 131 0.63 -2.48 9.65
N ASP A 132 1.63 -3.29 9.31
CA ASP A 132 2.30 -3.21 8.01
C ASP A 132 1.41 -3.78 6.89
N LEU A 133 1.86 -3.60 5.65
CA LEU A 133 1.15 -4.07 4.46
C LEU A 133 0.92 -5.59 4.45
N ALA A 134 1.89 -6.39 4.91
CA ALA A 134 1.74 -7.84 4.91
C ALA A 134 0.68 -8.29 5.92
N ALA A 135 0.69 -7.71 7.12
CA ALA A 135 -0.32 -7.93 8.14
C ALA A 135 -1.71 -7.48 7.67
N LEU A 136 -1.81 -6.32 7.04
CA LEU A 136 -3.08 -5.79 6.52
C LEU A 136 -3.69 -6.70 5.44
N CYS A 137 -2.89 -7.16 4.47
CA CYS A 137 -3.37 -8.06 3.42
C CYS A 137 -3.85 -9.39 4.00
N HIS A 138 -3.08 -9.96 4.94
CA HIS A 138 -3.44 -11.22 5.58
C HIS A 138 -4.74 -11.09 6.39
N MET A 139 -4.91 -9.99 7.14
CA MET A 139 -6.14 -9.73 7.89
C MET A 139 -7.35 -9.52 6.99
N ALA A 140 -7.18 -8.83 5.86
CA ALA A 140 -8.25 -8.61 4.89
C ALA A 140 -8.71 -9.94 4.28
N GLU A 141 -7.77 -10.81 3.91
CA GLU A 141 -8.04 -12.15 3.40
C GLU A 141 -8.83 -13.01 4.40
N LEU A 142 -8.42 -13.03 5.67
CA LEU A 142 -9.14 -13.76 6.71
C LEU A 142 -10.58 -13.28 6.90
N CYS A 143 -10.83 -11.99 6.67
CA CYS A 143 -12.15 -11.36 6.82
C CYS A 143 -12.97 -11.34 5.52
N ASP A 144 -12.48 -11.95 4.44
CA ASP A 144 -13.07 -11.92 3.10
C ASP A 144 -13.32 -10.48 2.58
N LEU A 145 -12.34 -9.61 2.81
CA LEU A 145 -12.37 -8.20 2.39
C LEU A 145 -11.20 -7.87 1.46
N GLN A 146 -11.38 -6.85 0.62
CA GLN A 146 -10.24 -6.23 -0.04
C GLN A 146 -9.42 -5.39 0.96
N PRO A 147 -8.07 -5.36 0.85
CA PRO A 147 -7.24 -4.57 1.76
C PRO A 147 -7.68 -3.09 1.84
N ALA A 148 -8.10 -2.51 0.71
CA ALA A 148 -8.57 -1.13 0.65
C ALA A 148 -9.85 -0.89 1.49
N GLU A 149 -10.76 -1.87 1.53
CA GLU A 149 -12.01 -1.83 2.31
C GLU A 149 -11.71 -1.95 3.80
N LEU A 150 -10.80 -2.88 4.16
CA LEU A 150 -10.33 -3.02 5.54
C LEU A 150 -9.71 -1.71 6.05
N VAL A 151 -8.88 -1.03 5.25
CA VAL A 151 -8.34 0.28 5.68
C VAL A 151 -9.44 1.31 5.93
N VAL A 152 -10.47 1.37 5.08
CA VAL A 152 -11.58 2.31 5.29
C VAL A 152 -12.32 1.99 6.58
N LEU A 153 -12.55 0.71 6.89
CA LEU A 153 -13.16 0.28 8.15
C LEU A 153 -12.32 0.67 9.37
N LEU A 154 -11.00 0.42 9.31
CA LEU A 154 -10.08 0.73 10.40
C LEU A 154 -9.96 2.24 10.64
N ARG A 155 -9.96 3.06 9.58
CA ARG A 155 -9.88 4.53 9.68
C ARG A 155 -11.19 5.19 10.12
N ARG A 156 -12.34 4.57 9.85
CA ARG A 156 -13.66 5.06 10.27
C ARG A 156 -13.92 4.92 11.77
N ARG A 157 -13.05 4.23 12.50
CA ARG A 157 -13.11 4.10 13.95
C ARG A 157 -12.02 4.94 14.60
N PRO A 158 -12.13 6.29 14.60
CA PRO A 158 -11.23 7.11 15.38
C PRO A 158 -11.48 6.82 16.86
N GLU A 159 -10.38 6.63 17.58
CA GLU A 159 -10.20 6.86 19.02
C GLU A 159 -11.49 6.94 19.85
N GLN A 160 -11.85 5.86 20.55
CA GLN A 160 -12.64 6.02 21.77
C GLN A 160 -11.70 6.62 22.83
N GLU A 161 -12.04 7.85 23.25
CA GLU A 161 -11.33 8.72 24.18
C GLU A 161 -10.54 7.99 25.28
N VAL A 162 -9.27 8.40 25.42
CA VAL A 162 -8.50 8.29 26.66
C VAL A 162 -9.21 9.16 27.72
N VAL A 163 -10.20 8.61 28.41
CA VAL A 163 -10.75 9.24 29.61
C VAL A 163 -9.67 9.22 30.69
N GLY A 164 -9.40 10.43 31.20
CA GLY A 164 -8.22 10.77 31.96
C GLY A 164 -8.03 9.99 33.26
N SER A 165 -6.75 9.75 33.56
CA SER A 165 -6.26 9.50 34.90
C SER A 165 -4.99 10.33 35.07
N LYS A 166 -5.16 11.59 35.50
CA LYS A 166 -4.16 12.25 36.33
C LYS A 166 -4.79 12.41 37.71
N PRO A 167 -4.35 11.69 38.75
CA PRO A 167 -4.60 12.14 40.10
C PRO A 167 -3.65 13.31 40.35
N CYS A 168 -4.19 14.52 40.39
CA CYS A 168 -3.53 15.64 41.03
C CYS A 168 -3.84 15.53 42.53
N SER A 169 -2.97 14.85 43.27
CA SER A 169 -3.02 14.85 44.73
C SER A 169 -2.32 16.11 45.24
N ARG A 170 -3.06 16.89 46.03
CA ARG A 170 -2.55 17.96 46.89
C ARG A 170 -1.71 17.41 48.03
#